data_AF-A0A7J2XD16-F1
#
_entry.id   AF-A0A7J2XD16-F1
#
_cell.length_a   1.000
_cell.length_b   1.000
_cell.length_c   1.000
_cell.angle_alpha   90.00
_cell.angle_beta   90.00
_cell.angle_gamma   90.00
#
_symmetry.space_group_name_H-M   'P 1'
#
loop_
_entity.id
_entity.type
_entity.pdbx_description
1 polymer ?
#
loop_
_entity_poly.entity_id
_entity_poly.type
_entity_poly.pdbx_seq_one_letter_code
_entity_poly.pdbx_strand_id
1 'polypeptide(L)'
;MGRIRSEEFMERFDGFLSKYIPPREKWLPPDEALYGVRDLYRVEPEEAGRLRFKAIKYTFKHHYEKNRFFNKLCKEKGVSPDEIKKEEDFLKIPLLPDKFFKDYPEGKGFAIWIANIYTGDLPNIFIRKRNPGIDDIIDAFNEKGLSISYSSGTSG
;
A
#
# COMPACT_ATOMS: atom_id res chain seq x y z
N MET A 1 -28.64 1.97 30.27
CA MET A 1 -27.49 2.32 29.40
C MET A 1 -28.07 3.05 28.19
N GLY A 2 -27.90 4.37 28.12
CA GLY A 2 -28.56 5.19 27.10
C GLY A 2 -28.03 4.87 25.70
N ARG A 3 -28.95 4.71 24.74
CA ARG A 3 -28.62 4.45 23.33
C ARG A 3 -28.02 5.74 22.75
N ILE A 4 -26.71 5.76 22.53
CA ILE A 4 -26.03 6.88 21.86
C ILE A 4 -26.58 6.96 20.42
N ARG A 5 -26.96 8.16 19.98
CA ARG A 5 -27.42 8.37 18.59
C ARG A 5 -26.22 8.20 17.66
N SER A 6 -26.44 7.60 16.48
CA SER A 6 -25.37 7.31 15.51
C SER A 6 -24.47 8.51 15.21
N GLU A 7 -25.04 9.71 15.16
CA GLU A 7 -24.31 10.96 14.89
C GLU A 7 -23.35 11.33 16.03
N GLU A 8 -23.79 11.20 17.28
CA GLU A 8 -22.98 11.49 18.47
C GLU A 8 -21.82 10.48 18.63
N PHE A 9 -22.06 9.22 18.24
CA PHE A 9 -21.00 8.22 18.15
C PHE A 9 -19.96 8.61 17.10
N MET A 10 -20.40 8.98 15.90
CA MET A 10 -19.50 9.37 14.80
C MET A 10 -18.67 10.60 15.17
N GLU A 11 -19.26 11.63 15.78
CA GLU A 11 -18.51 12.82 16.21
C GLU A 11 -17.41 12.49 17.25
N ARG A 12 -17.71 11.63 18.22
CA ARG A 12 -16.72 11.16 19.20
C ARG A 12 -15.62 10.33 18.55
N PHE A 13 -16.00 9.47 17.61
CA PHE A 13 -15.08 8.61 16.88
C PHE A 13 -14.16 9.43 15.96
N ASP A 14 -14.71 10.39 15.22
CA ASP A 14 -13.95 11.33 14.37
C ASP A 14 -12.99 12.16 15.22
N GLY A 15 -13.43 12.62 16.40
CA GLY A 15 -12.56 13.31 17.36
C GLY A 15 -11.37 12.45 17.81
N PHE A 16 -11.58 11.16 18.04
CA PHE A 16 -10.49 10.22 18.36
C PHE A 16 -9.58 9.96 17.16
N LEU A 17 -10.16 9.72 15.97
CA LEU A 17 -9.43 9.44 14.74
C LEU A 17 -8.60 10.62 14.23
N SER A 18 -9.01 11.86 14.52
CA SER A 18 -8.32 13.07 14.06
C SER A 18 -6.82 13.09 14.37
N LYS A 19 -6.37 12.37 15.41
CA LYS A 19 -4.96 12.23 15.81
C LYS A 19 -4.14 11.32 14.90
N TYR A 20 -4.81 10.45 14.14
CA TYR A 20 -4.21 9.44 13.26
C TYR A 20 -4.40 9.77 11.78
N ILE A 21 -5.30 10.70 11.46
CA ILE A 21 -5.53 11.16 10.09
C ILE A 21 -4.49 12.23 9.74
N PRO A 22 -3.77 12.09 8.61
CA PRO A 22 -2.82 13.12 8.19
C PRO A 22 -3.53 14.47 7.94
N PRO A 23 -2.82 15.61 8.07
CA PRO A 23 -3.36 16.91 7.70
C PRO A 23 -3.88 16.91 6.27
N ARG A 24 -5.01 17.57 6.03
CA ARG A 24 -5.72 17.55 4.74
C ARG A 24 -4.85 18.04 3.58
N GLU A 25 -3.92 18.94 3.84
CA GLU A 25 -2.98 19.49 2.85
C GLU A 25 -1.99 18.43 2.32
N LYS A 26 -1.83 17.31 3.05
CA LYS A 26 -0.96 16.20 2.67
C LYS A 26 -1.71 15.04 2.03
N TRP A 27 -3.04 15.14 1.91
CA TRP A 27 -3.84 14.04 1.41
C TRP A 27 -3.52 13.73 -0.04
N LEU A 28 -3.33 12.45 -0.28
CA LEU A 28 -3.27 11.86 -1.61
C LEU A 28 -4.69 11.41 -2.01
N PRO A 29 -4.93 11.10 -3.30
CA PRO A 29 -6.24 10.63 -3.74
C PRO A 29 -6.82 9.43 -2.96
N PRO A 30 -6.02 8.44 -2.49
CA PRO A 30 -6.53 7.40 -1.59
C PRO A 30 -6.98 7.94 -0.22
N ASP A 31 -6.29 8.93 0.34
CA ASP A 31 -6.65 9.57 1.60
C ASP A 31 -7.96 10.37 1.45
N GLU A 32 -8.13 11.07 0.33
CA GLU A 32 -9.38 11.77 0.00
C GLU A 32 -10.56 10.79 -0.10
N ALA A 33 -10.35 9.63 -0.73
CA ALA A 33 -11.38 8.60 -0.85
C ALA A 33 -11.75 7.96 0.50
N LEU A 34 -10.81 7.87 1.44
CA LEU A 34 -11.02 7.24 2.74
C LEU A 34 -11.51 8.21 3.82
N TYR A 35 -10.84 9.35 3.97
CA TYR A 35 -11.07 10.32 5.04
C TYR A 35 -11.93 11.52 4.59
N GLY A 36 -12.06 11.75 3.28
CA GLY A 36 -12.85 12.86 2.74
C GLY A 36 -14.36 12.64 2.78
N VAL A 37 -14.81 11.43 3.13
CA VAL A 37 -16.22 11.07 3.24
C VAL A 37 -16.60 10.78 4.69
N ARG A 38 -17.79 11.23 5.10
CA ARG A 38 -18.28 11.06 6.47
C ARG A 38 -18.72 9.63 6.76
N ASP A 39 -19.33 8.96 5.78
CA ASP A 39 -19.79 7.58 5.88
C ASP A 39 -19.51 6.85 4.55
N LEU A 40 -18.53 5.94 4.58
CA LEU A 40 -18.10 5.15 3.42
C LEU A 40 -19.22 4.31 2.81
N TYR A 41 -20.25 3.96 3.58
CA TYR A 41 -21.36 3.12 3.14
C TYR A 41 -22.53 3.93 2.59
N ARG A 42 -22.49 5.26 2.70
CA ARG A 42 -23.56 6.18 2.26
C ARG A 42 -23.07 7.25 1.28
N VAL A 43 -21.99 6.96 0.57
CA VAL A 43 -21.53 7.80 -0.53
C VAL A 43 -22.39 7.51 -1.76
N GLU A 44 -22.86 8.56 -2.43
CA GLU A 44 -23.60 8.40 -3.69
C GLU A 44 -22.75 7.62 -4.72
N PRO A 45 -23.34 6.67 -5.47
CA PRO A 45 -22.56 5.75 -6.31
C PRO A 45 -21.63 6.43 -7.33
N GLU A 46 -22.06 7.53 -7.93
CA GLU A 46 -21.25 8.30 -8.88
C GLU A 46 -20.01 8.90 -8.21
N GLU A 47 -20.19 9.49 -7.03
CA GLU A 47 -19.10 10.07 -6.25
C GLU A 47 -18.15 9.00 -5.73
N ALA A 48 -18.69 7.87 -5.26
CA ALA A 48 -17.90 6.72 -4.84
C ALA A 48 -17.03 6.19 -5.99
N GLY A 49 -17.59 6.08 -7.20
CA GLY A 49 -16.86 5.70 -8.41
C GLY A 49 -15.76 6.70 -8.75
N ARG A 50 -16.05 8.00 -8.69
CA ARG A 50 -15.06 9.07 -8.93
C ARG A 50 -13.89 9.02 -7.95
N LEU A 51 -14.17 8.88 -6.65
CA LEU A 51 -13.16 8.79 -5.59
C LEU A 51 -12.30 7.54 -5.77
N ARG A 52 -12.94 6.38 -5.97
CA ARG A 52 -12.27 5.12 -6.26
C ARG A 52 -11.36 5.23 -7.49
N PHE A 53 -11.85 5.83 -8.57
CA PHE A 53 -11.06 5.95 -9.79
C PHE A 53 -9.79 6.76 -9.58
N LYS A 54 -9.92 7.92 -8.94
CA LYS A 54 -8.76 8.77 -8.61
C LYS A 54 -7.77 8.04 -7.71
N ALA A 55 -8.24 7.35 -6.68
CA ALA A 55 -7.40 6.59 -5.75
C ALA A 55 -6.63 5.48 -6.47
N ILE A 56 -7.31 4.61 -7.22
CA ILE A 56 -6.67 3.50 -7.95
C ILE A 56 -5.67 4.03 -8.98
N LYS A 57 -6.04 5.03 -9.78
CA LYS A 57 -5.15 5.60 -10.81
C LYS A 57 -3.89 6.20 -10.18
N TYR A 58 -4.04 6.93 -9.07
CA TYR A 58 -2.91 7.49 -8.34
C TYR A 58 -1.99 6.39 -7.80
N THR A 59 -2.55 5.41 -7.09
CA THR A 59 -1.78 4.30 -6.50
C THR A 59 -1.07 3.48 -7.57
N PHE A 60 -1.74 3.20 -8.69
CA PHE A 60 -1.12 2.52 -9.84
C PHE A 60 0.07 3.29 -10.38
N LYS A 61 -0.09 4.60 -10.63
CA LYS A 61 1.00 5.47 -11.08
C LYS A 61 2.16 5.48 -10.09
N HIS A 62 1.86 5.63 -8.80
CA HIS A 62 2.87 5.65 -7.75
C HIS A 62 3.71 4.36 -7.73
N HIS A 63 3.07 3.19 -7.75
CA HIS A 63 3.80 1.92 -7.83
C HIS A 63 4.53 1.75 -9.16
N TYR A 64 3.93 2.14 -10.29
CA TYR A 64 4.59 2.09 -11.59
C TYR A 64 5.89 2.90 -11.60
N GLU A 65 5.92 4.07 -10.96
CA GLU A 65 7.09 4.96 -10.95
C GLU A 65 8.11 4.61 -9.86
N LYS A 66 7.65 4.09 -8.72
CA LYS A 66 8.47 3.96 -7.50
C LYS A 66 8.74 2.53 -7.05
N ASN A 67 8.17 1.52 -7.71
CA ASN A 67 8.41 0.11 -7.41
C ASN A 67 9.15 -0.55 -8.58
N ARG A 68 10.38 -1.00 -8.36
CA ARG A 68 11.25 -1.54 -9.42
C ARG A 68 10.67 -2.80 -10.04
N PHE A 69 10.20 -3.72 -9.20
CA PHE A 69 9.59 -4.96 -9.67
C PHE A 69 8.30 -4.70 -10.46
N PHE A 70 7.40 -3.90 -9.90
CA PHE A 70 6.09 -3.64 -10.52
C PHE A 70 6.22 -2.82 -11.81
N ASN A 71 7.16 -1.87 -11.88
CA ASN A 71 7.50 -1.16 -13.12
C ASN A 71 7.88 -2.14 -14.24
N LYS A 72 8.76 -3.10 -13.93
CA LYS A 72 9.21 -4.11 -14.90
C LYS A 72 8.04 -4.99 -15.35
N LEU A 73 7.23 -5.48 -14.41
CA LEU A 73 6.03 -6.26 -14.72
C LEU A 73 5.07 -5.51 -15.65
N CYS A 74 4.81 -4.23 -15.38
CA CYS A 74 3.94 -3.41 -16.21
C CYS A 74 4.50 -3.21 -17.63
N LYS A 75 5.82 -2.97 -17.75
CA LYS A 75 6.50 -2.84 -19.05
C LYS A 75 6.43 -4.13 -19.86
N GLU A 76 6.65 -5.29 -19.23
CA GLU A 76 6.54 -6.60 -19.88
C GLU A 76 5.11 -6.88 -20.38
N LYS A 77 4.09 -6.36 -19.67
CA LYS A 77 2.68 -6.46 -20.06
C LYS A 77 2.22 -5.34 -21.01
N GLY A 78 3.08 -4.36 -21.32
CA GLY A 78 2.75 -3.24 -22.18
C GLY A 78 1.71 -2.27 -21.60
N VAL A 79 1.65 -2.13 -20.27
CA VAL A 79 0.66 -1.30 -19.57
C VAL A 79 1.36 -0.13 -18.87
N SER A 80 0.78 1.06 -18.96
CA SER A 80 1.24 2.28 -18.29
C SER A 80 0.08 3.05 -17.63
N PRO A 81 0.35 3.98 -16.71
CA PRO A 81 -0.70 4.80 -16.07
C PRO A 81 -1.57 5.62 -17.05
N ASP A 82 -1.04 5.97 -18.22
CA ASP A 82 -1.75 6.76 -19.24
C ASP A 82 -2.81 5.95 -19.98
N GLU A 83 -2.71 4.61 -19.95
CA GLU A 83 -3.68 3.68 -20.53
C GLU A 83 -4.93 3.50 -19.66
N ILE A 84 -4.94 4.06 -18.45
CA ILE A 84 -6.07 3.99 -17.50
C ILE A 84 -6.89 5.27 -17.60
N LYS A 85 -7.97 5.22 -18.39
CA LYS A 85 -8.83 6.37 -18.70
C LYS A 85 -10.24 6.23 -18.12
N LYS A 86 -10.70 5.00 -17.89
CA LYS A 86 -12.01 4.66 -17.31
C LYS A 86 -11.90 3.40 -16.45
N GLU A 87 -12.92 3.09 -15.66
CA GLU A 87 -12.86 1.98 -14.69
C GLU A 87 -12.63 0.61 -15.33
N GLU A 88 -13.14 0.39 -16.54
CA GLU A 88 -12.93 -0.89 -17.25
C GLU A 88 -11.46 -1.12 -17.60
N ASP A 89 -10.66 -0.05 -17.67
CA ASP A 89 -9.22 -0.15 -17.91
C ASP A 89 -8.46 -0.74 -16.70
N PHE A 90 -9.05 -0.80 -15.50
CA PHE A 90 -8.41 -1.42 -14.33
C PHE A 90 -8.07 -2.88 -14.56
N LEU A 91 -8.81 -3.58 -15.42
CA LEU A 91 -8.52 -4.96 -15.81
C LEU A 91 -7.18 -5.11 -16.55
N LYS A 92 -6.61 -4.01 -17.06
CA LYS A 92 -5.27 -3.99 -17.66
C LYS A 92 -4.17 -4.01 -16.61
N ILE A 93 -4.43 -3.55 -15.38
CA ILE A 93 -3.41 -3.45 -14.33
C ILE A 93 -2.97 -4.88 -13.94
N PRO A 94 -1.67 -5.21 -14.03
CA PRO A 94 -1.20 -6.55 -13.69
C PRO A 94 -1.51 -6.92 -12.24
N LEU A 95 -2.09 -8.10 -12.04
CA LEU A 95 -2.30 -8.67 -10.72
C LEU A 95 -1.06 -9.43 -10.26
N LEU A 96 -0.80 -9.40 -8.94
CA LEU A 96 0.24 -10.21 -8.31
C LEU A 96 -0.39 -11.47 -7.72
N PRO A 97 0.08 -12.67 -8.07
CA PRO A 97 -0.42 -13.90 -7.46
C PRO A 97 0.00 -13.95 -5.98
N ASP A 98 -0.80 -14.60 -5.13
CA ASP A 98 -0.50 -14.74 -3.70
C ASP A 98 0.84 -15.43 -3.46
N LYS A 99 1.18 -16.42 -4.29
CA LYS A 99 2.48 -17.12 -4.29
C LYS A 99 3.67 -16.17 -4.40
N PHE A 100 3.53 -15.03 -5.08
CA PHE A 100 4.62 -14.06 -5.19
C PHE A 100 5.14 -13.59 -3.82
N PHE A 101 4.25 -13.47 -2.83
CA PHE A 101 4.59 -13.05 -1.46
C PHE A 101 4.91 -14.21 -0.52
N LYS A 102 4.69 -15.47 -0.95
CA LYS A 102 4.96 -16.68 -0.16
C LYS A 102 6.26 -17.37 -0.58
N ASP A 103 6.58 -17.32 -1.88
CA ASP A 103 7.73 -18.01 -2.48
C ASP A 103 8.95 -17.06 -2.58
N TYR A 104 9.29 -16.38 -1.47
CA TYR A 104 10.46 -15.51 -1.43
C TYR A 104 11.76 -16.30 -1.24
N PRO A 105 12.89 -15.80 -1.77
CA PRO A 105 14.19 -16.45 -1.60
C PRO A 105 14.73 -16.31 -0.18
N GLU A 106 15.74 -17.11 0.16
CA GLU A 106 16.45 -17.05 1.45
C GLU A 106 17.74 -16.22 1.38
N GLY A 107 18.28 -15.90 2.56
CA GLY A 107 19.57 -15.24 2.74
C GLY A 107 19.67 -13.93 1.94
N LYS A 108 20.78 -13.71 1.24
CA LYS A 108 20.97 -12.48 0.44
C LYS A 108 19.90 -12.26 -0.63
N GLY A 109 19.32 -13.35 -1.15
CA GLY A 109 18.21 -13.26 -2.10
C GLY A 109 17.00 -12.58 -1.48
N PHE A 110 16.70 -12.85 -0.21
CA PHE A 110 15.60 -12.23 0.53
C PHE A 110 15.75 -10.70 0.59
N ALA A 111 16.96 -10.22 0.92
CA ALA A 111 17.25 -8.80 0.96
C ALA A 111 17.05 -8.13 -0.41
N ILE A 112 17.51 -8.77 -1.48
CA ILE A 112 17.33 -8.27 -2.86
C ILE A 112 15.84 -8.28 -3.23
N TRP A 113 15.10 -9.29 -2.81
CA TRP A 113 13.67 -9.39 -3.06
C TRP A 113 12.91 -8.23 -2.40
N ILE A 114 13.11 -8.00 -1.10
CA ILE A 114 12.53 -6.84 -0.37
C ILE A 114 12.86 -5.54 -1.08
N ALA A 115 14.14 -5.32 -1.42
CA ALA A 115 14.61 -4.11 -2.09
C ALA A 115 13.92 -3.85 -3.44
N ASN A 116 13.47 -4.89 -4.14
CA ASN A 116 12.79 -4.75 -5.43
C ASN A 116 11.27 -4.58 -5.30
N ILE A 117 10.66 -5.14 -4.26
CA ILE A 117 9.21 -5.02 -4.01
C ILE A 117 8.83 -3.80 -3.19
N TYR A 118 9.80 -3.15 -2.55
CA TYR A 118 9.58 -1.88 -1.86
C TYR A 118 9.16 -0.78 -2.87
N THR A 119 8.23 0.07 -2.43
CA THR A 119 7.78 1.23 -3.21
C THR A 119 8.30 2.49 -2.56
N GLY A 120 9.20 3.19 -3.24
CA GLY A 120 9.85 4.39 -2.75
C GLY A 120 11.37 4.31 -2.85
N ASP A 121 12.03 5.26 -2.18
CA ASP A 121 13.48 5.36 -2.20
C ASP A 121 14.08 4.47 -1.10
N LEU A 122 14.87 3.49 -1.51
CA LEU A 122 15.50 2.56 -0.57
C LEU A 122 16.73 3.22 0.06
N PRO A 123 16.84 3.23 1.41
CA PRO A 123 18.06 3.70 2.07
C PRO A 123 19.22 2.74 1.82
N ASN A 124 20.44 3.20 2.08
CA ASN A 124 21.61 2.33 2.00
C ASN A 124 21.61 1.32 3.16
N ILE A 125 21.39 0.05 2.85
CA ILE A 125 21.27 -1.03 3.82
C ILE A 125 22.55 -1.87 3.80
N PHE A 126 23.13 -2.09 4.98
CA PHE A 126 24.34 -2.88 5.14
C PHE A 126 24.07 -4.09 6.03
N ILE A 127 24.18 -5.29 5.46
CA ILE A 127 23.99 -6.55 6.17
C ILE A 127 25.36 -7.13 6.51
N ARG A 128 25.71 -7.12 7.80
CA ARG A 128 27.06 -7.49 8.29
C ARG A 128 27.39 -8.97 8.13
N LYS A 129 26.40 -9.84 8.28
CA LYS A 129 26.60 -11.30 8.30
C LYS A 129 26.80 -11.85 6.89
N ARG A 130 27.74 -12.79 6.75
CA ARG A 130 28.03 -13.47 5.47
C ARG A 130 26.84 -14.28 4.97
N ASN A 131 26.18 -14.99 5.88
CA ASN A 131 24.96 -15.79 5.67
C ASN A 131 23.87 -15.30 6.63
N PRO A 132 23.19 -14.18 6.31
CA PRO A 132 22.17 -13.61 7.18
C PRO A 132 20.89 -14.46 7.16
N GLY A 133 20.25 -14.62 8.32
CA GLY A 133 18.88 -15.14 8.40
C GLY A 133 17.84 -14.09 8.01
N ILE A 134 16.56 -14.46 8.03
CA ILE A 134 15.45 -13.53 7.75
C ILE A 134 15.44 -12.36 8.74
N ASP A 135 15.54 -12.64 10.03
CA ASP A 135 15.51 -11.61 11.08
C ASP A 135 16.68 -10.63 10.95
N ASP A 136 17.88 -11.12 10.66
CA ASP A 136 19.07 -10.29 10.44
C ASP A 136 18.87 -9.26 9.30
N ILE A 137 18.13 -9.67 8.27
CA ILE A 137 17.83 -8.82 7.12
C ILE A 137 16.77 -7.80 7.52
N ILE A 138 15.69 -8.24 8.17
CA ILE A 138 14.61 -7.35 8.61
C ILE A 138 15.14 -6.28 9.55
N ASP A 139 15.95 -6.66 10.54
CA ASP A 139 16.57 -5.73 11.48
C ASP A 139 17.44 -4.70 10.74
N ALA A 140 18.25 -5.13 9.77
CA ALA A 140 19.08 -4.22 8.99
C ALA A 140 18.26 -3.21 8.16
N PHE A 141 17.09 -3.59 7.65
CA PHE A 141 16.19 -2.67 6.96
C PHE A 141 15.49 -1.73 7.96
N ASN A 142 15.05 -2.25 9.11
CA ASN A 142 14.34 -1.49 10.14
C ASN A 142 15.25 -0.46 10.83
N GLU A 143 16.52 -0.80 11.08
CA GLU A 143 17.54 0.15 11.56
C GLU A 143 17.73 1.36 10.63
N LYS A 144 17.34 1.24 9.35
CA LYS A 144 17.40 2.32 8.36
C LYS A 144 16.08 3.06 8.17
N GLY A 145 15.13 2.85 9.07
CA GLY A 145 13.86 3.58 9.11
C GLY A 145 12.74 2.95 8.28
N LEU A 146 12.91 1.71 7.80
CA LEU A 146 11.78 0.93 7.31
C LEU A 146 11.05 0.27 8.49
N SER A 147 9.84 -0.21 8.23
CA SER A 147 9.07 -0.99 9.19
C SER A 147 8.54 -2.23 8.48
N ILE A 148 9.40 -3.24 8.45
CA ILE A 148 9.11 -4.55 7.87
C ILE A 148 8.72 -5.48 9.01
N SER A 149 7.53 -6.04 8.89
CA SER A 149 7.02 -7.08 9.77
C SER A 149 6.97 -8.39 8.99
N TYR A 150 7.53 -9.44 9.58
CA TYR A 150 7.49 -10.79 9.04
C TYR A 150 6.78 -11.71 10.00
N SER A 151 5.89 -12.53 9.47
CA SER A 151 5.25 -13.61 10.20
C SER A 151 5.50 -14.89 9.42
N SER A 152 6.09 -15.88 10.07
CA SER A 152 6.38 -17.19 9.48
C SER A 152 5.13 -18.07 9.30
N GLY A 153 3.92 -17.53 9.52
CA GLY A 153 2.65 -18.19 9.27
C GLY A 153 2.57 -19.58 9.91
N THR A 154 2.10 -19.69 11.15
CA THR A 154 1.45 -20.94 11.55
C THR A 154 0.17 -21.06 10.74
N SER A 155 0.03 -22.17 10.02
CA SER A 155 -1.16 -22.55 9.25
C SER A 155 -2.46 -22.08 9.91
N GLY A 156 -3.27 -21.34 9.16
CA GLY A 156 -4.70 -21.16 9.47
C GLY A 156 -5.48 -22.45 9.29
#